data_AF-A0A7Y3C299-F1
#
_entry.id   AF-A0A7Y3C299-F1
#
_cell.length_a   1.000
_cell.length_b   1.000
_cell.length_c   1.000
_cell.angle_alpha   90.00
_cell.angle_beta   90.00
_cell.angle_gamma   90.00
#
_symmetry.space_group_name_H-M   'P 1'
#
loop_
_entity.id
_entity.type
_entity.pdbx_description
1 polymer ?
#
loop_
_entity_poly.entity_id
_entity_poly.type
_entity_poly.pdbx_seq_one_letter_code
_entity_poly.pdbx_strand_id
1 'polypeptide(L)'
;MNDFPGYARARGDVPLGEFDWMVRTQIYASFARSGHAPSLDDLAATSGAGSARVKGSLLKLRDAHQLALSEDGEAVTMAHPFSARSTAYPVETSDFVCHANCAWDALAVPAVLRKDGWTATTCPASGEPLEFGVKRWNVVGDSKTVIHFLTPLRRAWDDIGFT
;
A
#
# COMPACT_ATOMS: atom_id res chain seq x y z
N MET A 1 -32.15 11.34 7.88
CA MET A 1 -32.38 10.69 6.57
C MET A 1 -31.18 11.00 5.71
N ASN A 2 -30.24 10.05 5.62
CA ASN A 2 -29.24 9.89 4.57
C ASN A 2 -28.65 8.51 4.82
N ASP A 3 -29.49 7.50 4.55
CA ASP A 3 -29.02 6.14 4.29
C ASP A 3 -28.18 6.21 3.01
N PHE A 4 -26.86 6.08 3.15
CA PHE A 4 -26.01 5.75 2.02
C PHE A 4 -26.26 4.27 1.67
N PRO A 5 -26.85 3.95 0.50
CA PRO A 5 -27.09 2.58 0.13
C PRO A 5 -25.77 1.92 -0.30
N GLY A 6 -25.37 0.90 0.46
CA GLY A 6 -24.66 -0.27 -0.09
C GLY A 6 -23.15 -0.14 -0.25
N TYR A 7 -22.40 -0.31 0.84
CA TYR A 7 -21.34 -1.32 0.78
C TYR A 7 -21.99 -2.63 1.19
N ALA A 8 -22.50 -3.38 0.22
CA ALA A 8 -22.82 -4.77 0.49
C ALA A 8 -21.48 -5.40 0.93
N ARG A 9 -21.39 -5.84 2.20
CA ARG A 9 -20.37 -6.81 2.59
C ARG A 9 -20.36 -7.88 1.50
N ALA A 10 -19.21 -8.17 0.92
CA ALA A 10 -19.12 -9.32 0.02
C ALA A 10 -19.70 -10.49 0.81
N ARG A 11 -20.75 -11.10 0.26
CA ARG A 11 -21.52 -12.14 0.93
C ARG A 11 -20.59 -13.35 1.08
N GLY A 12 -19.90 -13.46 2.21
CA GLY A 12 -18.96 -14.55 2.49
C GLY A 12 -17.75 -14.21 3.37
N ASP A 13 -17.45 -12.93 3.62
CA ASP A 13 -16.21 -12.55 4.32
C ASP A 13 -16.24 -12.93 5.81
N VAL A 14 -15.32 -13.81 6.21
CA VAL A 14 -15.03 -14.07 7.62
C VAL A 14 -14.55 -12.77 8.26
N PRO A 15 -15.19 -12.26 9.32
CA PRO A 15 -14.75 -11.04 9.99
C PRO A 15 -13.28 -11.14 10.42
N LEU A 16 -12.50 -10.11 10.12
CA LEU A 16 -11.11 -10.01 10.57
C LEU A 16 -11.06 -9.95 12.10
N GLY A 17 -10.27 -10.84 12.69
CA GLY A 17 -10.04 -10.90 14.13
C GLY A 17 -8.86 -10.04 14.57
N GLU A 18 -8.66 -9.96 15.88
CA GLU A 18 -7.53 -9.23 16.49
C GLU A 18 -6.16 -9.67 15.93
N PHE A 19 -5.98 -10.98 15.73
CA PHE A 19 -4.76 -11.53 15.15
C PHE A 19 -4.52 -11.02 13.72
N ASP A 20 -5.58 -10.86 12.91
CA ASP A 20 -5.46 -10.39 11.54
C ASP A 20 -5.03 -8.91 11.50
N TRP A 21 -5.61 -8.09 12.37
CA TRP A 21 -5.20 -6.68 12.53
C TRP A 21 -3.79 -6.53 13.08
N MET A 22 -3.37 -7.43 13.97
CA MET A 22 -1.99 -7.48 14.46
C MET A 22 -1.01 -7.80 13.31
N VAL A 23 -1.26 -8.84 12.51
CA VAL A 23 -0.43 -9.19 11.34
C VAL A 23 -0.35 -8.01 10.37
N ARG A 24 -1.48 -7.39 10.04
CA ARG A 24 -1.51 -6.18 9.21
C ARG A 24 -0.64 -5.07 9.79
N THR A 25 -0.72 -4.84 11.10
CA THR A 25 0.08 -3.82 11.79
C THR A 25 1.58 -4.11 11.69
N GLN A 26 1.99 -5.37 11.83
CA GLN A 26 3.39 -5.79 11.66
C GLN A 26 3.91 -5.54 10.24
N ILE A 27 3.07 -5.74 9.22
CA ILE A 27 3.40 -5.43 7.82
C ILE A 27 3.70 -3.93 7.66
N TYR A 28 2.79 -3.06 8.11
CA TYR A 28 3.02 -1.61 8.03
C TYR A 28 4.22 -1.16 8.89
N ALA A 29 4.45 -1.79 10.05
CA ALA A 29 5.62 -1.50 10.88
C ALA A 29 6.94 -1.88 10.19
N SER A 30 6.95 -2.95 9.38
CA SER A 30 8.12 -3.30 8.55
C SER A 30 8.37 -2.23 7.49
N PHE A 31 7.34 -1.88 6.70
CA PHE A 31 7.45 -0.82 5.69
C PHE A 31 7.89 0.51 6.30
N ALA A 32 7.33 0.91 7.45
CA ALA A 32 7.69 2.16 8.10
C ALA A 32 9.13 2.20 8.64
N ARG A 33 9.72 1.02 8.89
CA ARG A 33 11.09 0.89 9.40
C ARG A 33 12.13 0.81 8.29
N SER A 34 11.85 0.05 7.22
CA SER A 34 12.86 -0.28 6.21
C SER A 34 12.41 -0.05 4.76
N GLY A 35 11.17 0.37 4.52
CA GLY A 35 10.63 0.47 3.17
C GLY A 35 10.27 -0.87 2.53
N HIS A 36 10.39 -1.98 3.25
CA HIS A 36 10.20 -3.34 2.71
C HIS A 36 9.09 -4.10 3.45
N ALA A 37 8.36 -4.93 2.69
CA ALA A 37 7.44 -5.92 3.24
C ALA A 37 8.21 -6.97 4.07
N PRO A 38 7.64 -7.47 5.17
CA PRO A 38 8.22 -8.59 5.90
C PRO A 38 7.96 -9.89 5.14
N SER A 39 8.84 -10.89 5.33
CA SER A 39 8.57 -12.25 4.87
C SER A 39 7.51 -12.94 5.75
N LEU A 40 6.97 -14.07 5.28
CA LEU A 40 6.09 -14.92 6.08
C LEU A 40 6.76 -15.38 7.39
N ASP A 41 8.06 -15.70 7.32
CA ASP A 41 8.85 -16.15 8.47
C ASP A 41 9.11 -15.00 9.46
N ASP A 42 9.36 -13.78 8.98
CA ASP A 42 9.48 -12.60 9.84
C ASP A 42 8.19 -12.34 10.62
N LEU A 43 7.04 -12.47 9.95
CA LEU A 43 5.73 -12.33 10.57
C LEU A 43 5.45 -13.47 11.57
N ALA A 44 5.79 -14.70 11.24
CA ALA A 44 5.67 -15.85 12.14
C ALA A 44 6.52 -15.65 13.41
N ALA A 45 7.78 -15.28 13.24
CA ALA A 45 8.70 -15.01 14.34
C ALA A 45 8.20 -13.85 15.22
N THR A 46 7.79 -12.73 14.63
CA THR A 46 7.37 -11.53 15.37
C THR A 46 6.03 -11.71 16.08
N SER A 47 5.11 -12.50 15.50
CA SER A 47 3.81 -12.80 16.11
C SER A 47 3.82 -13.97 17.10
N GLY A 48 4.92 -14.75 17.15
CA GLY A 48 4.99 -15.99 17.93
C GLY A 48 4.02 -17.08 17.42
N ALA A 49 3.59 -16.98 16.17
CA ALA A 49 2.65 -17.92 15.55
C ALA A 49 3.34 -18.77 14.47
N GLY A 50 2.81 -19.97 14.20
CA GLY A 50 3.30 -20.77 13.09
C GLY A 50 2.95 -20.17 11.72
N SER A 51 3.81 -20.37 10.72
CA SER A 51 3.65 -19.80 9.37
C SER A 51 2.31 -20.13 8.71
N ALA A 52 1.73 -21.31 8.98
CA ALA A 52 0.39 -21.66 8.49
C ALA A 52 -0.73 -20.74 9.03
N ARG A 53 -0.65 -20.33 10.30
CA ARG A 53 -1.61 -19.40 10.91
C ARG A 53 -1.46 -18.00 10.33
N VAL A 54 -0.22 -17.55 10.12
CA VAL A 54 0.07 -16.26 9.49
C VAL A 54 -0.42 -16.25 8.05
N LYS A 55 -0.13 -17.29 7.27
CA LYS A 55 -0.63 -17.43 5.89
C LYS A 55 -2.16 -17.38 5.85
N GLY A 56 -2.83 -18.08 6.75
CA GLY A 56 -4.30 -18.01 6.88
C GLY A 56 -4.81 -16.59 7.15
N SER A 57 -4.07 -15.81 7.94
CA SER A 57 -4.37 -14.41 8.21
C SER A 57 -4.12 -13.50 7.00
N LEU A 58 -3.02 -13.69 6.29
CA LEU A 58 -2.72 -12.98 5.04
C LEU A 58 -3.83 -13.19 4.00
N LEU A 59 -4.29 -14.43 3.82
CA LEU A 59 -5.38 -14.74 2.89
C LEU A 59 -6.67 -14.01 3.28
N LYS A 60 -7.04 -14.00 4.56
CA LYS A 60 -8.21 -13.22 5.04
C LYS A 60 -8.05 -11.72 4.80
N LEU A 61 -6.86 -11.17 5.05
CA LEU A 61 -6.57 -9.76 4.82
C LEU A 61 -6.67 -9.41 3.33
N ARG A 62 -6.22 -10.29 2.43
CA ARG A 62 -6.41 -10.16 0.99
C ARG A 62 -7.88 -10.19 0.61
N ASP A 63 -8.62 -11.19 1.08
CA ASP A 63 -10.05 -11.35 0.76
C ASP A 63 -10.88 -10.16 1.28
N ALA A 64 -10.46 -9.55 2.40
CA ALA A 64 -11.04 -8.33 2.95
C ALA A 64 -10.47 -7.03 2.33
N HIS A 65 -9.75 -7.11 1.20
CA HIS A 65 -9.19 -5.97 0.47
C HIS A 65 -8.33 -5.04 1.36
N GLN A 66 -7.52 -5.62 2.24
CA GLN A 66 -6.59 -4.88 3.11
C GLN A 66 -5.16 -4.81 2.56
N LEU A 67 -4.79 -5.76 1.69
CA LEU A 67 -3.50 -5.90 1.03
C LEU A 67 -3.63 -6.81 -0.20
N ALA A 68 -2.61 -6.83 -1.06
CA ALA A 68 -2.47 -7.81 -2.13
C ALA A 68 -1.32 -8.78 -1.82
N LEU A 69 -1.42 -10.00 -2.35
CA LEU A 69 -0.43 -11.06 -2.16
C LEU A 69 0.14 -11.54 -3.50
N SER A 70 1.22 -12.32 -3.44
CA SER A 70 1.65 -13.22 -4.52
C SER A 70 0.61 -14.31 -4.78
N GLU A 71 0.73 -14.97 -5.92
CA GLU A 71 -0.21 -16.03 -6.35
C GLU A 71 -0.28 -17.20 -5.37
N ASP A 72 0.86 -17.58 -4.78
CA ASP A 72 0.97 -18.60 -3.73
C ASP A 72 0.43 -18.16 -2.35
N GLY A 73 0.09 -16.87 -2.20
CA GLY A 73 -0.43 -16.27 -0.99
C GLY A 73 0.59 -16.08 0.14
N GLU A 74 1.90 -16.12 -0.16
CA GLU A 74 2.95 -16.10 0.87
C GLU A 74 3.67 -14.77 1.02
N ALA A 75 3.67 -13.93 -0.02
CA ALA A 75 4.35 -12.63 0.00
C ALA A 75 3.34 -11.48 -0.17
N VAL A 76 3.50 -10.43 0.62
CA VAL A 76 2.80 -9.17 0.42
C VAL A 76 3.35 -8.51 -0.85
N THR A 77 2.49 -8.23 -1.81
CA THR A 77 2.86 -7.51 -3.04
C THR A 77 2.52 -6.03 -2.95
N MET A 78 1.42 -5.69 -2.28
CA MET A 78 0.97 -4.30 -2.06
C MET A 78 0.28 -4.15 -0.71
N ALA A 79 0.57 -3.07 0.00
CA ALA A 79 -0.09 -2.66 1.24
C ALA A 79 -0.12 -1.12 1.29
N HIS A 80 -1.18 -0.54 0.72
CA HIS A 80 -1.30 0.92 0.51
C HIS A 80 -0.92 1.74 1.74
N PRO A 81 0.00 2.73 1.60
CA PRO A 81 0.49 3.28 0.34
C PRO A 81 1.74 2.61 -0.24
N PHE A 82 2.21 1.51 0.35
CA PHE A 82 3.45 0.84 -0.05
C PHE A 82 3.20 -0.25 -1.10
N SER A 83 4.19 -0.42 -1.98
CA SER A 83 4.34 -1.54 -2.89
C SER A 83 5.62 -2.32 -2.53
N ALA A 84 5.51 -3.63 -2.42
CA ALA A 84 6.68 -4.52 -2.36
C ALA A 84 7.22 -4.84 -3.76
N ARG A 85 6.44 -4.58 -4.81
CA ARG A 85 6.87 -4.65 -6.21
C ARG A 85 7.51 -3.34 -6.63
N SER A 86 8.44 -3.41 -7.58
CA SER A 86 8.93 -2.22 -8.26
C SER A 86 7.80 -1.58 -9.07
N THR A 87 7.69 -0.26 -8.97
CA THR A 87 6.71 0.56 -9.69
C THR A 87 7.41 1.80 -10.27
N ALA A 88 6.72 2.53 -11.14
CA ALA A 88 7.19 3.81 -11.65
C ALA A 88 7.26 4.92 -10.57
N TYR A 89 6.88 4.64 -9.33
CA TYR A 89 6.80 5.61 -8.24
C TYR A 89 7.73 5.22 -7.08
N PRO A 90 9.06 5.37 -7.25
CA PRO A 90 9.97 5.28 -6.12
C PRO A 90 9.71 6.46 -5.16
N VAL A 91 9.82 6.20 -3.86
CA VAL A 91 9.76 7.22 -2.81
C VAL A 91 11.05 7.13 -2.03
N GLU A 92 11.88 8.16 -2.16
CA GLU A 92 13.09 8.35 -1.37
C GLU A 92 12.76 9.15 -0.11
N THR A 93 13.22 8.68 1.03
CA THR A 93 13.17 9.38 2.33
C THR A 93 14.58 9.48 2.90
N SER A 94 14.74 10.14 4.06
CA SER A 94 16.03 10.19 4.76
C SER A 94 16.57 8.81 5.19
N ASP A 95 15.70 7.80 5.32
CA ASP A 95 16.05 6.55 5.99
C ASP A 95 16.09 5.37 5.01
N PHE A 96 15.26 5.40 3.97
CA PHE A 96 15.15 4.34 2.97
C PHE A 96 14.51 4.84 1.68
N VAL A 97 14.65 4.01 0.65
CA VAL A 97 13.87 4.10 -0.59
C VAL A 97 12.86 2.94 -0.62
N CYS A 98 11.61 3.24 -0.97
CA CYS A 98 10.58 2.24 -1.20
C CYS A 98 9.82 2.53 -2.49
N HIS A 99 8.87 1.68 -2.85
CA HIS A 99 7.95 1.94 -3.95
C HIS A 99 6.55 2.21 -3.41
N ALA A 100 5.85 3.16 -4.04
CA ALA A 100 4.43 3.41 -3.86
C ALA A 100 3.62 2.75 -4.99
N ASN A 101 2.33 2.45 -4.77
CA ASN A 101 1.51 1.81 -5.82
C ASN A 101 1.19 2.79 -6.97
N CYS A 102 1.02 4.08 -6.66
CA CYS A 102 0.65 5.11 -7.63
C CYS A 102 1.17 6.50 -7.22
N ALA A 103 0.91 7.52 -8.05
CA ALA A 103 1.30 8.91 -7.76
C ALA A 103 0.69 9.47 -6.47
N TRP A 104 -0.57 9.09 -6.15
CA TRP A 104 -1.22 9.48 -4.90
C TRP A 104 -0.53 8.84 -3.69
N ASP A 105 -0.25 7.55 -3.77
CA ASP A 105 0.46 6.84 -2.71
C ASP A 105 1.88 7.35 -2.51
N ALA A 106 2.55 7.82 -3.57
CA ALA A 106 3.87 8.43 -3.49
C ALA A 106 3.89 9.71 -2.62
N LEU A 107 2.78 10.46 -2.59
CA LEU A 107 2.58 11.56 -1.62
C LEU A 107 2.18 11.04 -0.24
N ALA A 108 1.38 9.96 -0.18
CA ALA A 108 0.88 9.40 1.06
C ALA A 108 1.99 8.78 1.92
N VAL A 109 2.95 8.05 1.33
CA VAL A 109 4.10 7.43 2.04
C VAL A 109 4.82 8.43 2.97
N PRO A 110 5.40 9.54 2.48
CA PRO A 110 6.10 10.48 3.36
C PRO A 110 5.15 11.16 4.36
N ALA A 111 3.90 11.45 3.95
CA ALA A 111 2.91 12.06 4.82
C ALA A 111 2.57 11.18 6.04
N VAL A 112 2.30 9.88 5.85
CA VAL A 112 1.98 8.95 6.95
C VAL A 112 3.21 8.64 7.81
N LEU A 113 4.40 8.60 7.20
CA LEU A 113 5.66 8.41 7.91
C LEU A 113 6.11 9.65 8.66
N ARG A 114 5.46 10.80 8.44
CA ARG A 114 5.80 12.09 9.08
C ARG A 114 7.23 12.52 8.74
N LYS A 115 7.64 12.30 7.49
CA LYS A 115 8.99 12.59 6.97
C LYS A 115 8.91 13.37 5.67
N ASP A 116 10.02 14.01 5.33
CA ASP A 116 10.23 14.49 3.97
C ASP A 116 10.44 13.29 3.04
N GLY A 117 9.91 13.36 1.83
CA GLY A 117 10.15 12.35 0.81
C GLY A 117 9.91 12.85 -0.60
N TRP A 118 10.55 12.20 -1.55
CA TRP A 118 10.63 12.65 -2.93
C TRP A 118 10.45 11.50 -3.92
N THR A 119 9.78 11.78 -5.02
CA THR A 119 9.57 10.86 -6.13
C THR A 119 10.02 11.52 -7.41
N ALA A 120 10.93 10.85 -8.12
CA ALA A 120 11.25 11.14 -9.50
C ALA A 120 10.63 10.04 -10.39
N THR A 121 9.84 10.45 -11.37
CA THR A 121 9.11 9.57 -12.29
C THR A 121 8.98 10.24 -13.66
N THR A 122 8.16 9.67 -14.55
CA THR A 122 7.84 10.26 -15.85
C THR A 122 6.33 10.33 -16.05
N CYS A 123 5.87 11.34 -16.78
CA CYS A 123 4.49 11.45 -17.21
C CYS A 123 4.14 10.26 -18.11
N PRO A 124 3.12 9.43 -17.78
CA PRO A 124 2.77 8.30 -18.63
C PRO A 124 2.28 8.67 -20.03
N ALA A 125 1.79 9.91 -20.22
CA ALA A 125 1.27 10.40 -21.49
C ALA A 125 2.35 11.05 -22.39
N SER A 126 3.22 11.90 -21.81
CA SER A 126 4.24 12.65 -22.57
C SER A 126 5.64 12.06 -22.47
N GLY A 127 5.92 11.23 -21.47
CA GLY A 127 7.25 10.72 -21.14
C GLY A 127 8.17 11.74 -20.46
N GLU A 128 7.70 12.97 -20.23
CA GLU A 128 8.50 14.03 -19.61
C GLU A 128 8.82 13.69 -18.15
N PRO A 129 10.02 14.05 -17.66
CA PRO A 129 10.38 13.87 -16.25
C PRO A 129 9.43 14.65 -15.34
N LEU A 130 9.01 14.00 -14.25
CA LEU A 130 8.21 14.60 -13.19
C LEU A 130 8.89 14.35 -11.85
N GLU A 131 8.94 15.40 -11.04
CA GLU A 131 9.42 15.30 -9.67
C GLU A 131 8.43 15.97 -8.72
N PHE A 132 8.09 15.27 -7.64
CA PHE A 132 7.19 15.77 -6.61
C PHE A 132 7.41 15.04 -5.29
N GLY A 133 6.83 15.57 -4.22
CA GLY A 133 6.90 14.91 -2.92
C GLY A 133 6.33 15.76 -1.80
N VAL A 134 6.71 15.43 -0.57
CA VAL A 134 6.33 16.16 0.64
C VAL A 134 7.61 16.69 1.29
N LYS A 135 7.66 18.00 1.56
CA LYS A 135 8.73 18.64 2.32
C LYS A 135 8.15 19.58 3.36
N ARG A 136 8.60 19.45 4.61
CA ARG A 136 8.13 20.25 5.75
C ARG A 136 6.59 20.35 5.78
N TRP A 137 5.93 19.20 5.66
CA TRP A 137 4.46 19.07 5.67
C TRP A 137 3.69 19.68 4.50
N ASN A 138 4.38 20.14 3.45
CA ASN A 138 3.76 20.70 2.27
C ASN A 138 4.03 19.80 1.06
N VAL A 139 3.04 19.68 0.18
CA VAL A 139 3.25 19.07 -1.14
C VAL A 139 4.12 20.02 -1.96
N VAL A 140 5.17 19.48 -2.58
CA VAL A 140 6.11 20.22 -3.43
C VAL A 140 6.19 19.53 -4.78
N GLY A 141 6.16 20.30 -5.86
CA GLY A 141 6.19 19.85 -7.25
C GLY A 141 5.71 20.97 -8.17
N ASP A 142 5.69 20.75 -9.48
CA ASP A 142 5.08 21.70 -10.41
C ASP A 142 3.56 21.77 -10.15
N SER A 143 3.07 22.99 -9.87
CA SER A 143 1.65 23.31 -9.66
C SER A 143 0.71 22.92 -10.81
N LYS A 144 1.23 22.70 -12.02
CA LYS A 144 0.45 22.27 -13.18
C LYS A 144 0.29 20.75 -13.27
N THR A 145 1.07 20.00 -12.49
CA THR A 145 1.00 18.54 -12.46
C THR A 145 -0.31 18.09 -11.82
N VAL A 146 -0.95 17.09 -12.42
CA VAL A 146 -2.21 16.52 -11.93
C VAL A 146 -2.05 15.02 -11.70
N ILE A 147 -2.71 14.51 -10.66
CA ILE A 147 -2.88 13.07 -10.44
C ILE A 147 -4.20 12.67 -11.08
N HIS A 148 -4.13 11.75 -12.04
CA HIS A 148 -5.30 11.23 -12.74
C HIS A 148 -5.73 9.89 -12.16
N PHE A 149 -6.95 9.81 -11.65
CA PHE A 149 -7.59 8.56 -11.22
C PHE A 149 -8.44 8.02 -12.36
N LEU A 150 -7.88 7.09 -13.14
CA LEU A 150 -8.56 6.49 -14.29
C LEU A 150 -9.74 5.61 -13.85
N THR A 151 -9.53 4.81 -12.81
CA THR A 151 -10.53 3.89 -12.27
C THR A 151 -11.23 4.50 -11.06
N PRO A 152 -12.57 4.48 -10.98
CA PRO A 152 -13.26 4.89 -9.76
C PRO A 152 -12.78 4.05 -8.58
N LEU A 153 -12.40 4.67 -7.46
CA LEU A 153 -11.80 3.97 -6.30
C LEU A 153 -12.61 2.76 -5.80
N ARG A 154 -13.94 2.78 -5.92
CA ARG A 154 -14.81 1.63 -5.58
C ARG A 154 -14.55 0.35 -6.40
N ARG A 155 -13.79 0.46 -7.50
CA ARG A 155 -13.39 -0.62 -8.42
C ARG A 155 -11.88 -0.86 -8.41
N ALA A 156 -11.12 -0.18 -7.54
CA ALA A 156 -9.67 -0.37 -7.49
C ALA A 156 -9.30 -1.85 -7.22
N TRP A 157 -10.07 -2.54 -6.38
CA TRP A 157 -9.84 -3.95 -6.08
C TRP A 157 -10.26 -4.93 -7.18
N ASP A 158 -10.87 -4.46 -8.29
CA ASP A 158 -11.11 -5.31 -9.46
C ASP A 158 -9.77 -5.72 -10.10
N ASP A 159 -8.76 -4.83 -10.08
CA ASP A 159 -7.39 -5.11 -10.51
C ASP A 159 -6.38 -4.14 -9.86
N ILE A 160 -6.18 -4.29 -8.55
CA ILE A 160 -5.38 -3.35 -7.74
C ILE A 160 -3.92 -3.24 -8.20
N GLY A 161 -3.43 -4.19 -8.99
CA GLY A 161 -2.09 -4.14 -9.58
C GLY A 161 -1.93 -3.08 -10.68
N PHE A 162 -3.04 -2.68 -11.31
CA PHE A 162 -3.06 -1.80 -12.50
C PHE A 162 -4.04 -0.61 -12.40
N THR A 163 -4.78 -0.47 -11.30
CA THR A 163 -5.75 0.62 -11.05
C THR A 163 -5.24 1.63 -10.05
#